data_AF-A0A8J7XW42-F1
#
_entry.id   AF-A0A8J7XW42-F1
#
_cell.length_a   1.000
_cell.length_b   1.000
_cell.length_c   1.000
_cell.angle_alpha   90.00
_cell.angle_beta   90.00
_cell.angle_gamma   90.00
#
_symmetry.space_group_name_H-M   'P 1'
#
loop_
_entity.id
_entity.type
_entity.pdbx_description
1 polymer ?
#
loop_
_entity_poly.entity_id
_entity_poly.type
_entity_poly.pdbx_seq_one_letter_code
_entity_poly.pdbx_strand_id
1 'polypeptide(L)' 'MDEVKLRVQKRAVPSHGRARLHTSMLTELGVQEGSKLEIINEPMSKKVTVTLFA' A
#
# COMPACT_ATOMS: atom_id res chain seq x y z
N MET A 1 -5.55 -9.82 -13.68
CA MET A 1 -5.41 -9.29 -12.31
C MET A 1 -4.16 -8.43 -12.35
N ASP A 2 -4.31 -7.11 -12.28
CA ASP A 2 -3.18 -6.20 -12.42
C ASP A 2 -2.39 -6.17 -11.12
N GLU A 3 -1.21 -6.78 -11.15
CA GLU A 3 -0.28 -6.77 -10.03
C GLU A 3 0.68 -5.60 -10.19
N VAL A 4 0.70 -4.71 -9.20
CA VAL A 4 1.58 -3.54 -9.18
C VAL A 4 2.67 -3.77 -8.15
N LYS A 5 3.92 -3.87 -8.61
CA LYS A 5 5.08 -3.98 -7.73
C LYS A 5 5.50 -2.61 -7.23
N LEU A 6 5.36 -2.39 -5.92
CA LEU A 6 5.73 -1.15 -5.25
C LEU A 6 6.98 -1.36 -4.40
N ARG A 7 7.82 -0.31 -4.31
CA ARG A 7 8.99 -0.32 -3.43
C ARG A 7 8.58 0.09 -2.01
N VAL A 8 8.87 -0.77 -1.05
CA VAL A 8 8.66 -0.45 0.38
C VAL A 8 9.72 0.56 0.83
N GLN A 9 9.27 1.71 1.36
CA GLN A 9 10.12 2.70 2.01
C GLN A 9 9.73 2.86 3.48
N LYS A 10 10.73 2.88 4.36
CA LYS A 10 10.52 3.11 5.80
C LYS A 10 10.20 4.59 6.02
N ARG A 11 9.07 4.87 6.67
CA ARG A 11 8.72 6.24 7.07
C ARG A 11 9.58 6.72 8.23
N ALA A 12 9.83 8.03 8.26
CA ALA A 12 10.44 8.72 9.40
C ALA A 12 9.55 8.64 10.67
N VAL A 13 8.22 8.68 10.50
CA VAL A 13 7.25 8.51 11.59
C VAL A 13 6.41 7.25 11.32
N PRO A 14 6.62 6.15 12.08
CA PRO A 14 5.91 4.91 11.88
C PRO A 14 4.46 5.03 12.37
N SER A 15 3.52 4.64 11.51
CA SER A 15 2.10 4.49 11.86
C SER A 15 1.68 3.06 11.58
N HIS A 16 1.08 2.38 12.55
CA HIS A 16 0.63 0.99 12.38
C HIS A 16 -0.65 0.95 11.54
N GLY A 17 -0.71 0.03 10.57
CA GLY A 17 -1.90 -0.21 9.72
C GLY A 17 -2.15 0.83 8.62
N ARG A 18 -1.29 1.83 8.44
CA ARG A 18 -1.44 2.87 7.41
C ARG A 18 -0.28 2.81 6.42
N ALA A 19 -0.58 2.73 5.13
CA ALA A 19 0.40 2.85 4.06
C ALA A 19 0.17 4.16 3.31
N ARG A 20 1.27 4.84 2.95
CA ARG A 20 1.21 6.02 2.10
C ARG A 20 1.59 5.68 0.68
N LEU A 21 0.80 6.18 -0.26
CA LEU A 21 0.98 6.00 -1.68
C LEU A 21 0.81 7.35 -2.37
N HIS A 22 1.59 7.58 -3.42
CA HIS A 22 1.47 8.81 -4.18
C HIS A 22 0.07 8.89 -4.84
N THR A 23 -0.47 10.10 -4.96
CA THR A 23 -1.83 10.32 -5.52
C THR A 23 -1.98 9.76 -6.92
N SER A 24 -0.96 9.87 -7.76
CA SER A 24 -0.96 9.26 -9.10
C SER A 24 -1.11 7.75 -9.06
N MET A 25 -0.52 7.08 -8.07
CA MET A 25 -0.59 5.63 -7.92
C MET A 25 -1.96 5.17 -7.43
N LEU A 26 -2.66 5.99 -6.64
CA LEU A 26 -4.06 5.72 -6.26
C LEU A 26 -4.96 5.68 -7.49
N THR A 27 -4.75 6.60 -8.44
CA THR A 27 -5.47 6.63 -9.71
C THR A 27 -5.15 5.41 -10.57
N GLU A 28 -3.88 5.03 -10.68
CA GLU A 28 -3.45 3.83 -11.45
C GLU A 28 -4.00 2.52 -10.86
N LEU A 29 -4.05 2.42 -9.53
CA LEU A 29 -4.60 1.25 -8.83
C LEU A 29 -6.14 1.27 -8.76
N GLY A 30 -6.79 2.36 -9.19
CA GLY A 30 -8.25 2.52 -9.13
C GLY A 30 -8.82 2.55 -7.70
N VAL A 31 -8.01 2.92 -6.70
CA VAL A 31 -8.40 2.94 -5.28
C VAL A 31 -8.51 4.36 -4.76
N GLN A 32 -9.50 4.58 -3.89
CA GLN A 32 -9.68 5.86 -3.19
C GLN A 32 -8.87 5.91 -1.89
N GLU A 33 -8.57 7.12 -1.44
CA GLU A 33 -7.99 7.34 -0.11
C GLU A 33 -8.91 6.74 0.98
N GLY A 34 -8.33 6.10 1.99
CA GLY A 34 -9.08 5.36 3.01
C GLY A 34 -9.47 3.93 2.62
N SER A 35 -9.21 3.51 1.39
CA SER A 35 -9.42 2.12 0.97
C SER A 35 -8.49 1.15 1.70
N LYS A 36 -9.00 -0.05 2.00
CA LYS A 36 -8.21 -1.15 2.56
C LYS A 36 -7.64 -1.97 1.41
N LEU A 37 -6.33 -2.14 1.37
CA LEU A 37 -5.64 -3.04 0.45
C LEU A 37 -4.89 -4.12 1.20
N GLU A 38 -4.82 -5.30 0.58
CA GLU A 38 -3.98 -6.39 1.04
C GLU A 38 -2.63 -6.29 0.33
N ILE A 39 -1.55 -6.05 1.09
CA ILE A 39 -0.19 -6.06 0.57
C ILE A 39 0.38 -7.45 0.81
N ILE A 40 0.87 -8.07 -0.25
CA ILE A 40 1.58 -9.34 -0.19
C ILE A 40 3.08 -9.04 -0.20
N ASN A 41 3.77 -9.41 0.88
CA ASN A 41 5.22 -9.39 0.90
C ASN A 41 5.73 -10.68 0.25
N GLU A 42 6.00 -10.66 -1.07
CA GLU A 42 6.49 -11.82 -1.85
C GLU A 42 7.55 -12.67 -1.11
N PRO A 43 8.66 -12.11 -0.58
CA PRO A 43 9.71 -12.90 0.06
C PRO A 43 9.31 -13.57 1.38
N MET A 44 8.28 -13.08 2.08
CA MET A 44 7.80 -13.70 3.33
C MET A 44 6.45 -14.40 3.16
N SER A 45 5.81 -14.30 1.99
CA SER A 45 4.41 -14.68 1.73
C SER A 45 3.44 -14.19 2.82
N LYS A 46 3.78 -13.09 3.50
CA LYS A 46 2.96 -12.51 4.56
C LYS A 46 2.04 -11.46 3.94
N LYS A 47 0.77 -11.58 4.27
CA LYS A 47 -0.28 -10.64 3.89
C LYS A 47 -0.48 -9.64 5.01
N VAL A 48 -0.55 -8.36 4.66
CA VAL A 48 -0.86 -7.29 5.62
C VAL A 48 -1.95 -6.42 5.01
N THR A 49 -3.07 -6.30 5.72
CA THR A 49 -4.11 -5.35 5.36
C THR A 49 -3.73 -3.97 5.87
N VAL A 50 -3.70 -2.99 4.97
CA VAL A 50 -3.39 -1.61 5.31
C VAL A 50 -4.44 -0.68 4.75
N THR A 51 -4.67 0.43 5.45
CA THR A 51 -5.47 1.54 4.94
C THR A 51 -4.55 2.50 4.18
N LEU A 52 -4.93 2.82 2.94
CA LEU A 52 -4.21 3.75 2.10
C LEU A 52 -4.49 5.20 2.47
N PHE A 53 -3.42 6.00 2.48
CA PHE A 53 -3.47 7.46 2.60
C PHE A 53 -2.59 8.08 1.52
N ALA A 54 -3.00 9.24 0.99
CA ALA A 54 -2.16 10.03 0.09
C ALA A 54 -1.11 10.84 0.88
#